data_AF-A0A523S176-F1
#
_entry.id   AF-A0A523S176-F1
#
_cell.length_a   1.000
_cell.length_b   1.000
_cell.length_c   1.000
_cell.angle_alpha   90.00
_cell.angle_beta   90.00
_cell.angle_gamma   90.00
#
_symmetry.space_group_name_H-M   'P 1'
#
loop_
_entity.id
_entity.type
_entity.pdbx_description
1 polymer ?
#
loop_
_entity_poly.entity_id
_entity_poly.type
_entity_poly.pdbx_seq_one_letter_code
_entity_poly.pdbx_strand_id
1 'polypeptide(L)'
;MLDDKTKAAPMITEEIVSEFIHKLSHDVRGIVHNIMGYATLLEEENNPDYLDGISRLVIKLNDRIKRAVTEVDEGSRSEKS
;
A
#
# COMPACT_ATOMS: atom_id res chain seq x y z
N MET A 1 7.34 32.22 -32.27
CA MET A 1 7.93 30.99 -31.71
C MET A 1 8.03 31.16 -30.21
N LEU A 2 7.23 30.41 -29.47
CA LEU A 2 7.49 29.85 -28.14
C LEU A 2 6.20 29.08 -27.77
N ASP A 3 6.23 27.78 -28.06
CA ASP A 3 5.17 26.83 -27.77
C ASP A 3 5.05 26.62 -26.27
N ASP A 4 4.18 27.38 -25.61
CA ASP A 4 3.80 27.12 -24.22
C ASP A 4 2.73 26.02 -24.16
N LYS A 5 3.16 24.78 -24.40
CA LYS A 5 2.41 23.59 -24.02
C LYS A 5 2.80 23.19 -22.61
N THR A 6 2.46 24.02 -21.64
CA THR A 6 2.33 23.57 -20.26
C THR A 6 1.16 22.57 -20.21
N LYS A 7 1.45 21.30 -20.46
CA LYS A 7 0.51 20.18 -20.27
C LYS A 7 0.12 20.18 -18.80
N ALA A 8 -1.07 20.70 -18.49
CA ALA A 8 -1.69 20.52 -17.19
C ALA A 8 -1.64 19.04 -16.83
N ALA A 9 -1.03 18.71 -15.69
CA ALA A 9 -1.08 17.36 -15.17
C ALA A 9 -2.56 16.99 -14.96
N PRO A 10 -2.97 15.75 -15.26
CA PRO A 10 -4.32 15.31 -14.97
C PRO A 10 -4.61 15.52 -13.48
N MET A 11 -5.66 16.28 -13.15
CA MET A 11 -6.07 16.45 -11.75
C MET A 11 -6.80 15.18 -11.32
N ILE A 12 -6.10 14.29 -10.62
CA ILE A 12 -6.73 13.20 -9.88
C ILE A 12 -7.75 13.84 -8.93
N THR A 13 -9.01 13.40 -8.98
CA THR A 13 -10.05 13.96 -8.10
C THR A 13 -9.77 13.55 -6.65
N GLU A 14 -10.06 14.46 -5.71
CA GLU A 14 -9.91 14.22 -4.27
C GLU A 14 -10.63 12.94 -3.83
N GLU A 15 -11.76 12.62 -4.46
CA GLU A 15 -12.56 11.41 -4.19
C GLU A 15 -11.81 10.12 -4.55
N ILE A 16 -11.13 10.08 -5.70
CA ILE A 16 -10.31 8.91 -6.12
C ILE A 16 -9.13 8.72 -5.15
N VAL A 17 -8.47 9.81 -4.74
CA VAL A 17 -7.38 9.75 -3.77
C VAL A 17 -7.88 9.28 -2.40
N SER A 18 -9.02 9.80 -1.95
CA SER A 18 -9.64 9.44 -0.67
C SER A 18 -9.99 7.95 -0.62
N GLU A 19 -10.65 7.43 -1.67
CA GLU A 19 -10.96 6.00 -1.76
C GLU A 19 -9.71 5.11 -1.77
N PHE A 20 -8.68 5.52 -2.53
CA PHE A 20 -7.41 4.80 -2.57
C PHE A 20 -6.74 4.74 -1.20
N ILE A 21 -6.63 5.89 -0.52
CA ILE A 21 -6.05 5.97 0.83
C ILE A 21 -6.87 5.14 1.82
N HIS A 22 -8.20 5.15 1.72
CA HIS A 22 -9.06 4.36 2.59
C HIS A 22 -8.83 2.85 2.42
N LYS A 23 -8.80 2.36 1.17
CA LYS A 23 -8.52 0.96 0.84
C LYS A 23 -7.11 0.55 1.31
N LEU A 24 -6.10 1.36 1.01
CA LEU A 24 -4.73 1.10 1.45
C LEU A 24 -4.61 1.06 2.97
N SER A 25 -5.24 2.00 3.67
CA SER A 25 -5.24 2.07 5.13
C SER A 25 -5.90 0.85 5.76
N HIS A 26 -7.01 0.38 5.19
CA HIS A 26 -7.69 -0.84 5.63
C HIS A 26 -6.76 -2.05 5.49
N ASP A 27 -6.15 -2.24 4.31
CA ASP A 27 -5.27 -3.38 4.04
C ASP A 27 -4.04 -3.39 4.95
N VAL A 28 -3.35 -2.25 5.06
CA VAL A 28 -2.16 -2.10 5.91
C VAL A 28 -2.50 -2.35 7.37
N ARG A 29 -3.60 -1.78 7.86
CA ARG A 29 -4.05 -1.99 9.25
C ARG A 29 -4.33 -3.46 9.53
N GLY A 30 -5.01 -4.16 8.62
CA GLY A 30 -5.29 -5.59 8.76
C GLY A 30 -4.02 -6.43 8.81
N ILE A 31 -3.05 -6.17 7.94
CA ILE A 31 -1.78 -6.90 7.93
C ILE A 31 -0.99 -6.63 9.22
N VAL A 32 -0.88 -5.37 9.64
CA VAL A 32 -0.17 -4.99 10.88
C VAL A 32 -0.84 -5.60 12.10
N HIS A 33 -2.17 -5.63 12.18
CA HIS A 33 -2.90 -6.28 13.26
C HIS A 33 -2.55 -7.77 13.38
N ASN A 34 -2.45 -8.47 12.25
CA ASN A 34 -2.07 -9.88 12.25
C ASN A 34 -0.60 -10.10 12.63
N ILE A 35 0.31 -9.19 12.22
CA ILE A 35 1.71 -9.23 12.66
C ILE A 35 1.79 -9.10 14.18
N MET A 36 1.07 -8.14 14.75
CA MET A 36 1.00 -7.96 16.19
C MET A 36 0.43 -9.20 16.89
N GLY A 37 -0.62 -9.81 16.34
CA GLY A 37 -1.17 -11.05 16.87
C GLY A 37 -0.16 -12.19 16.93
N TYR A 38 0.59 -12.42 15.85
CA TYR A 38 1.66 -13.42 15.87
C TYR A 38 2.82 -13.05 16.82
N ALA A 39 3.16 -11.78 16.96
CA ALA A 39 4.17 -11.33 17.89
C ALA A 39 3.74 -11.56 19.36
N THR A 40 2.47 -11.32 19.68
CA THR A 40 1.90 -11.65 20.99
C THR A 40 1.93 -13.15 21.25
N LEU A 41 1.51 -13.99 20.29
CA LEU A 41 1.57 -15.44 20.47
C LEU A 41 3.01 -15.96 20.61
N LEU A 42 3.96 -15.34 19.90
CA LEU A 42 5.39 -15.64 20.06
C LEU A 42 5.88 -15.32 21.47
N GLU A 43 5.47 -14.19 22.03
CA GLU A 43 5.82 -13.80 23.41
C GLU A 43 5.17 -14.72 24.45
N GLU A 44 3.88 -15.03 24.29
CA GLU A 44 3.10 -15.80 25.26
C GLU A 44 3.44 -17.30 25.25
N GLU A 45 3.59 -17.89 24.07
CA GLU A 45 3.78 -19.33 23.92
C GLU A 45 5.23 -19.74 23.69
N ASN A 46 6.13 -18.77 23.41
CA ASN A 46 7.53 -19.00 23.07
C ASN A 46 7.73 -20.04 21.94
N ASN A 47 6.77 -20.11 21.02
CA ASN A 47 6.81 -21.01 19.87
C ASN A 47 7.41 -20.28 18.65
N PRO A 48 8.60 -20.70 18.16
CA PRO A 48 9.25 -20.05 17.02
C PRO A 48 8.48 -20.19 15.71
N ASP A 49 7.51 -21.09 15.59
CA ASP A 49 6.69 -21.25 14.38
C ASP A 49 5.92 -19.97 14.02
N TYR A 50 5.64 -19.11 15.01
CA TYR A 50 5.00 -17.80 14.77
C TYR A 50 5.90 -16.82 14.00
N LEU A 51 7.22 -17.00 14.00
CA LEU A 51 8.16 -16.19 13.20
C LEU A 51 7.91 -16.36 11.69
N ASP A 52 7.47 -17.54 11.25
CA ASP A 52 7.11 -17.79 9.85
C ASP A 52 5.83 -17.03 9.46
N GLY A 53 4.84 -16.99 10.36
CA GLY A 53 3.65 -16.14 10.23
C GLY A 53 3.99 -14.65 10.07
N ILE A 54 4.84 -14.13 10.96
CA ILE A 54 5.34 -12.75 10.92
C ILE A 54 6.06 -12.47 9.60
N SER A 55 6.98 -13.34 9.20
CA SER A 55 7.79 -13.16 7.98
C SER A 55 6.91 -13.08 6.73
N ARG A 56 5.93 -13.98 6.58
CA ARG A 56 4.98 -13.95 5.47
C ARG A 56 4.16 -12.66 5.42
N LEU A 57 3.70 -12.17 6.58
CA LEU A 57 2.90 -10.94 6.64
C LEU A 57 3.73 -9.69 6.35
N VAL A 58 4.99 -9.64 6.78
CA VAL A 58 5.92 -8.55 6.42
C VAL A 58 6.17 -8.51 4.92
N ILE A 59 6.36 -9.67 4.28
CA ILE A 59 6.48 -9.76 2.81
C ILE A 59 5.19 -9.25 2.14
N LYS A 60 4.03 -9.71 2.60
CA LYS A 60 2.73 -9.27 2.09
C LYS A 60 2.52 -7.76 2.24
N LEU A 61 2.94 -7.18 3.37
CA LEU A 61 2.88 -5.74 3.60
C LEU A 61 3.73 -4.98 2.59
N ASN A 62 4.98 -5.41 2.41
CA ASN A 62 5.90 -4.81 1.42
C ASN A 62 5.31 -4.87 0.01
N ASP A 63 4.77 -6.02 -0.40
CA ASP A 63 4.15 -6.18 -1.72
C ASP A 63 2.90 -5.32 -1.90
N ARG A 64 2.12 -5.10 -0.84
CA ARG A 64 0.95 -4.21 -0.90
C ARG A 64 1.38 -2.75 -1.06
N ILE A 65 2.39 -2.31 -0.32
CA ILE A 65 2.94 -0.95 -0.43
C ILE A 65 3.52 -0.72 -1.82
N LYS A 66 4.32 -1.66 -2.35
CA LYS A 66 4.87 -1.57 -3.72
C LYS A 66 3.78 -1.46 -4.79
N ARG A 67 2.73 -2.28 -4.67
CA ARG A 67 1.57 -2.21 -5.57
C ARG A 67 0.86 -0.87 -5.47
N ALA A 68 0.63 -0.37 -4.25
CA ALA A 68 0.01 0.93 -4.04
C ALA A 68 0.81 2.08 -4.68
N VAL A 69 2.14 2.06 -4.57
CA VAL A 69 3.01 3.04 -5.27
C VAL A 69 2.88 2.90 -6.78
N THR A 70 2.90 1.67 -7.29
CA THR A 70 2.76 1.40 -8.74
C THR A 70 1.40 1.86 -9.27
N GLU A 71 0.31 1.60 -8.54
CA GLU A 71 -1.06 2.04 -8.87
C GLU A 71 -1.15 3.57 -8.99
N VAL A 72 -0.44 4.31 -8.12
CA VAL A 72 -0.36 5.78 -8.19
C VAL A 72 0.50 6.24 -9.39
N ASP A 73 1.65 5.60 -9.62
CA ASP A 73 2.54 5.91 -10.74
C ASP A 73 1.91 5.57 -12.12
N GLU A 74 1.07 4.54 -12.18
CA GLU A 74 0.36 4.12 -13.40
C GLU A 74 -0.94 4.91 -13.60
N GLY A 75 -1.70 5.18 -12.53
CA GLY A 75 -2.86 6.08 -12.58
C GLY A 75 -2.48 7.47 -13.10
N SER A 76 -1.29 7.96 -12.74
CA SER A 76 -0.73 9.21 -13.28
C SER A 76 -0.20 9.12 -14.72
N ARG A 77 -0.05 7.91 -15.30
CA ARG A 77 0.29 7.67 -16.72
C ARG A 77 -0.92 7.41 -17.63
N SER A 78 -1.99 6.81 -17.13
CA SER A 78 -3.15 6.39 -17.93
C SER A 78 -3.99 7.55 -18.48
N GLU A 79 -3.98 8.72 -17.86
CA GLU A 79 -4.75 9.89 -18.33
C GLU A 79 -4.00 10.72 -19.39
N LYS A 80 -2.86 10.21 -19.91
CA LYS A 80 -2.03 10.89 -20.94
C LYS A 80 -2.12 10.28 -22.34
N SER A 81 -3.01 9.31 -22.59
CA SER A 81 -3.13 8.65 -23.90
C SER A 81 -4.46 8.90 -24.60
#